data_AF-A0A9E2YD60-F1
#
_entry.id   AF-A0A9E2YD60-F1
#
_cell.length_a   1.000
_cell.length_b   1.000
_cell.length_c   1.000
_cell.angle_alpha   90.00
_cell.angle_beta   90.00
_cell.angle_gamma   90.00
#
_symmetry.space_group_name_H-M   'P 1'
#
loop_
_entity.id
_entity.type
_entity.pdbx_description
1 polymer ?
#
loop_
_entity_poly.entity_id
_entity_poly.type
_entity_poly.pdbx_seq_one_letter_code
_entity_poly.pdbx_strand_id
1 'polypeptide(L)'
;MQSVLRILNRIVWSLWFGGIIALFIFVQTLFARLPRETFITAAPHLFFAFERYQLALAAIALIVTGVEWLTQVKGARILFVLLTAATLLAVVETAVITPHIERLRMSAQISTPEFRRWHGISMGGYLIEAIVLLWAGFVLMRDRRSSEAAQQDQSLAEAD
;
A
#
# COMPACT_ATOMS: atom_id res chain seq x y z
N MET A 1 -25.34 4.70 -2.85
CA MET A 1 -24.19 4.11 -3.57
C MET A 1 -22.85 4.76 -3.19
N GLN A 2 -22.74 6.09 -3.20
CA GLN A 2 -21.49 6.78 -2.84
C GLN A 2 -20.94 6.43 -1.44
N SER A 3 -21.79 6.27 -0.44
CA SER A 3 -21.36 5.87 0.91
C SER A 3 -20.69 4.48 0.93
N VAL A 4 -21.18 3.55 0.11
CA VAL A 4 -20.61 2.19 0.00
C VAL A 4 -19.23 2.25 -0.64
N LEU A 5 -19.07 3.01 -1.73
CA LEU A 5 -17.77 3.20 -2.38
C LEU A 5 -16.74 3.81 -1.42
N ARG A 6 -17.12 4.84 -0.65
CA ARG A 6 -16.24 5.47 0.33
C ARG A 6 -15.81 4.52 1.45
N ILE A 7 -16.74 3.69 1.94
CA ILE A 7 -16.43 2.67 2.97
C ILE A 7 -15.47 1.64 2.40
N LEU A 8 -15.77 1.12 1.20
CA LEU A 8 -14.94 0.12 0.53
C LEU A 8 -13.52 0.65 0.28
N ASN A 9 -13.41 1.89 -0.21
CA ASN A 9 -12.14 2.54 -0.47
C ASN A 9 -11.29 2.66 0.82
N ARG A 10 -11.90 3.05 1.94
CA ARG A 10 -11.22 3.09 3.25
C ARG A 10 -10.77 1.72 3.73
N ILE A 11 -11.60 0.69 3.57
CA ILE A 11 -11.25 -0.68 3.96
C ILE A 11 -10.05 -1.16 3.14
N VAL A 12 -10.13 -1.04 1.81
CA VAL A 12 -9.07 -1.48 0.90
C VAL A 12 -7.77 -0.73 1.15
N TRP A 13 -7.84 0.59 1.30
CA TRP A 13 -6.68 1.41 1.67
C TRP A 13 -6.09 0.99 3.02
N SER A 14 -6.92 0.79 4.05
CA SER A 14 -6.45 0.41 5.39
C SER A 14 -5.78 -0.97 5.38
N LEU A 15 -6.34 -1.91 4.62
CA LEU A 15 -5.75 -3.24 4.43
C LEU A 15 -4.40 -3.14 3.73
N TRP A 16 -4.29 -2.35 2.66
CA TRP A 16 -3.06 -2.23 1.90
C TRP A 16 -1.96 -1.53 2.70
N PHE A 17 -2.26 -0.34 3.22
CA PHE A 17 -1.31 0.40 4.06
C PHE A 17 -0.95 -0.38 5.33
N GLY A 18 -1.95 -0.93 6.03
CA GLY A 18 -1.74 -1.77 7.21
C GLY A 18 -0.92 -3.02 6.89
N GLY A 19 -1.11 -3.64 5.73
CA GLY A 19 -0.33 -4.76 5.24
C GLY A 19 1.15 -4.41 5.04
N ILE A 20 1.46 -3.25 4.45
CA ILE A 20 2.85 -2.77 4.32
C ILE A 20 3.50 -2.57 5.70
N ILE A 21 2.79 -1.95 6.64
CA ILE A 21 3.30 -1.78 8.01
C ILE A 21 3.51 -3.14 8.70
N ALA A 22 2.55 -4.07 8.55
CA ALA A 22 2.66 -5.41 9.09
C ALA A 22 3.86 -6.16 8.49
N LEU A 23 4.11 -6.04 7.19
CA LEU A 23 5.28 -6.61 6.53
C LEU A 23 6.58 -6.12 7.17
N PHE A 24 6.72 -4.81 7.39
CA PHE A 24 7.90 -4.25 8.06
C PHE A 24 8.07 -4.83 9.47
N ILE A 25 7.02 -4.87 10.27
CA ILE A 25 7.06 -5.43 11.63
C ILE A 25 7.45 -6.92 11.59
N PHE A 26 6.85 -7.70 10.70
CA PHE A 26 7.13 -9.13 10.58
C PHE A 26 8.57 -9.39 10.15
N VAL A 27 9.06 -8.70 9.12
CA VAL A 27 10.43 -8.87 8.62
C VAL A 27 11.44 -8.52 9.71
N GLN A 28 11.27 -7.38 10.40
CA GLN A 28 12.14 -6.99 11.52
C GLN A 28 12.10 -8.02 12.67
N THR A 29 10.91 -8.54 12.98
CA THR A 29 10.74 -9.56 14.02
C THR A 29 11.40 -10.88 13.64
N LEU A 30 11.26 -11.30 12.37
CA LEU A 30 11.90 -12.51 11.84
C LEU A 30 13.42 -12.41 11.94
N PHE A 31 14.00 -11.27 11.54
CA PHE A 31 15.44 -11.01 11.65
C PHE A 31 15.94 -11.01 13.10
N ALA A 32 15.14 -10.49 14.03
CA ALA A 32 15.52 -10.40 15.43
C ALA A 32 15.39 -11.72 16.21
N ARG A 33 14.52 -12.64 15.76
CA ARG A 33 14.10 -13.80 16.57
C ARG A 33 14.47 -15.16 15.99
N LEU A 34 14.66 -15.29 14.67
CA LEU A 34 14.92 -16.59 14.05
C LEU A 34 16.40 -16.79 13.68
N PRO A 35 16.89 -18.04 13.69
CA PRO A 35 18.20 -18.37 13.13
C PRO A 35 18.31 -17.95 11.66
N ARG A 36 19.52 -17.59 11.24
CA ARG A 36 19.78 -17.08 9.89
C ARG A 36 19.26 -18.01 8.79
N GLU A 37 19.44 -19.32 8.96
CA GLU A 37 19.04 -20.35 8.00
C GLU A 37 17.51 -20.42 7.83
N THR A 38 16.77 -20.26 8.93
CA THR A 38 15.30 -20.27 8.91
C THR A 38 14.75 -19.04 8.21
N PHE A 39 15.33 -17.86 8.44
CA PHE A 39 14.85 -16.64 7.77
C PHE A 39 15.14 -16.67 6.26
N ILE A 40 16.31 -17.14 5.82
CA ILE A 40 16.70 -17.18 4.39
C ILE A 40 15.74 -18.04 3.57
N THR A 41 15.15 -19.06 4.20
CA THR A 41 14.16 -19.94 3.58
C THR A 41 12.74 -19.39 3.71
N ALA A 42 12.36 -18.81 4.85
CA ALA A 42 11.00 -18.33 5.09
C ALA A 42 10.67 -16.98 4.41
N ALA A 43 11.61 -16.04 4.38
CA ALA A 43 11.34 -14.67 3.92
C ALA A 43 10.83 -14.58 2.47
N PRO A 44 11.41 -15.28 1.47
CA PRO A 44 10.92 -15.23 0.09
C PRO A 44 9.44 -15.65 -0.04
N HIS A 45 9.01 -16.65 0.73
CA HIS A 45 7.61 -17.08 0.73
C HIS A 45 6.67 -16.00 1.28
N LEU A 46 7.09 -15.29 2.33
CA LEU A 46 6.35 -14.17 2.89
C LEU A 46 6.20 -13.03 1.86
N PHE A 47 7.29 -12.61 1.23
CA PHE A 47 7.25 -11.55 0.21
C PHE A 47 6.38 -11.93 -0.97
N PHE A 48 6.51 -13.16 -1.50
CA PHE A 48 5.68 -13.61 -2.62
C PHE A 48 4.18 -13.63 -2.31
N ALA A 49 3.81 -14.07 -1.09
CA ALA A 49 2.42 -14.03 -0.64
C ALA A 49 1.93 -12.58 -0.49
N PHE A 50 2.76 -11.72 0.09
CA PHE A 50 2.46 -10.31 0.28
C PHE A 50 2.30 -9.56 -1.05
N GLU A 51 3.16 -9.82 -2.03
CA GLU A 51 3.10 -9.19 -3.36
C GLU A 51 1.79 -9.47 -4.09
N ARG A 52 1.33 -10.71 -4.05
CA ARG A 52 0.01 -11.08 -4.60
C ARG A 52 -1.12 -10.38 -3.87
N TYR A 53 -1.03 -10.32 -2.54
CA TYR A 53 -1.99 -9.63 -1.70
C TYR A 53 -2.08 -8.14 -2.02
N GLN A 54 -0.94 -7.42 -2.08
CA GLN A 54 -0.94 -5.98 -2.38
C GLN A 54 -1.42 -5.69 -3.80
N LEU A 55 -1.07 -6.51 -4.81
CA LEU A 55 -1.54 -6.31 -6.18
C LEU A 55 -3.05 -6.51 -6.31
N ALA A 56 -3.63 -7.47 -5.57
CA ALA A 56 -5.07 -7.64 -5.52
C ALA A 56 -5.76 -6.42 -4.90
N LEU A 57 -5.23 -5.90 -3.79
CA LEU A 57 -5.74 -4.68 -3.17
C LEU A 57 -5.58 -3.45 -4.07
N ALA A 58 -4.46 -3.33 -4.77
CA ALA A 58 -4.19 -2.26 -5.73
C ALA A 58 -5.23 -2.23 -6.84
N ALA A 59 -5.52 -3.39 -7.45
CA ALA A 59 -6.54 -3.51 -8.48
C ALA A 59 -7.92 -3.06 -7.96
N ILE A 60 -8.33 -3.53 -6.78
CA ILE A 60 -9.60 -3.14 -6.16
C ILE A 60 -9.63 -1.63 -5.88
N ALA A 61 -8.55 -1.08 -5.29
CA ALA A 61 -8.45 0.33 -4.94
C ALA A 61 -8.60 1.23 -6.18
N LEU A 62 -7.93 0.89 -7.28
CA LEU A 62 -8.01 1.63 -8.54
C LEU A 62 -9.40 1.55 -9.18
N ILE A 63 -10.06 0.38 -9.16
CA ILE A 63 -11.42 0.25 -9.69
C ILE A 63 -12.38 1.13 -8.88
N VAL A 64 -12.35 1.03 -7.56
CA VAL A 64 -13.24 1.80 -6.67
C VAL A 64 -13.02 3.29 -6.85
N THR A 65 -11.77 3.76 -6.83
CA THR A 65 -11.46 5.18 -7.01
C THR A 65 -11.70 5.69 -8.42
N GLY A 66 -11.55 4.83 -9.43
CA GLY A 66 -11.94 5.13 -10.81
C GLY A 66 -13.44 5.40 -10.92
N VAL A 67 -14.28 4.58 -10.28
CA VAL A 67 -15.74 4.82 -10.23
C VAL A 67 -16.07 6.10 -9.46
N GLU A 68 -15.40 6.38 -8.34
CA GLU A 68 -15.55 7.64 -7.60
C GLU A 68 -15.15 8.87 -8.44
N TRP A 69 -14.10 8.75 -9.25
CA TRP A 69 -13.69 9.81 -10.18
C TRP A 69 -14.75 10.03 -11.27
N LEU A 70 -15.25 8.97 -11.90
CA LEU A 70 -16.30 9.08 -12.93
C LEU A 70 -17.60 9.70 -12.38
N THR A 71 -17.89 9.52 -11.09
CA THR A 71 -19.04 10.11 -10.40
C THR A 71 -18.76 11.50 -9.78
N GLN A 72 -17.63 12.12 -10.14
CA GLN A 72 -17.21 13.48 -9.73
C GLN A 72 -17.15 13.67 -8.20
N VAL A 73 -16.77 12.64 -7.44
CA VAL A 73 -16.50 12.78 -6.01
C VAL A 73 -15.29 13.70 -5.81
N LYS A 74 -15.40 14.69 -4.93
CA LYS A 74 -14.30 15.59 -4.57
C LYS A 74 -13.10 14.76 -4.09
N GLY A 75 -11.88 15.17 -4.43
CA GLY A 75 -10.66 14.46 -4.03
C GLY A 75 -10.33 13.17 -4.79
N ALA A 76 -11.30 12.54 -5.47
CA ALA A 76 -11.12 11.24 -6.13
C ALA A 76 -10.00 11.23 -7.19
N ARG A 77 -9.79 12.34 -7.92
CA ARG A 77 -8.69 12.46 -8.90
C ARG A 77 -7.31 12.37 -8.25
N ILE A 78 -7.11 13.12 -7.16
CA ILE A 78 -5.84 13.13 -6.43
C ILE A 78 -5.60 11.75 -5.84
N LEU A 79 -6.64 11.16 -5.25
CA LEU A 79 -6.57 9.83 -4.66
C LEU A 79 -6.22 8.76 -5.72
N PHE A 80 -6.88 8.80 -6.88
CA PHE A 80 -6.60 7.88 -7.98
C PHE A 80 -5.15 7.98 -8.46
N VAL A 81 -4.61 9.19 -8.60
CA VAL A 81 -3.20 9.40 -8.98
C VAL A 81 -2.24 8.82 -7.92
N LEU A 82 -2.49 9.06 -6.63
CA LEU A 82 -1.67 8.51 -5.55
C LEU A 82 -1.71 6.99 -5.52
N LEU A 83 -2.89 6.39 -5.64
CA LEU A 83 -3.04 4.93 -5.67
C LEU A 83 -2.43 4.33 -6.94
N THR A 84 -2.48 5.03 -8.07
CA THR A 84 -1.80 4.62 -9.30
C THR A 84 -0.29 4.62 -9.10
N ALA A 85 0.28 5.66 -8.50
CA ALA A 85 1.70 5.71 -8.18
C ALA A 85 2.12 4.58 -7.23
N ALA A 86 1.34 4.31 -6.16
CA ALA A 86 1.58 3.18 -5.26
C ALA A 86 1.50 1.82 -6.00
N THR A 87 0.52 1.67 -6.90
CA THR A 87 0.37 0.46 -7.72
C THR A 87 1.57 0.24 -8.62
N LEU A 88 2.09 1.29 -9.26
CA LEU A 88 3.28 1.19 -10.10
C LEU A 88 4.51 0.75 -9.29
N LEU A 89 4.68 1.26 -8.06
CA LEU A 89 5.74 0.80 -7.16
C LEU A 89 5.58 -0.70 -6.83
N ALA A 90 4.38 -1.13 -6.43
CA ALA A 90 4.09 -2.52 -6.14
C ALA A 90 4.33 -3.46 -7.34
N VAL A 91 3.99 -3.00 -8.56
CA VAL A 91 4.26 -3.73 -9.80
C VAL A 91 5.76 -3.81 -10.09
N VAL A 92 6.51 -2.71 -9.91
CA VAL A 92 7.97 -2.72 -10.12
C VAL A 92 8.67 -3.62 -9.11
N GLU A 93 8.28 -3.59 -7.83
CA GLU A 93 8.79 -4.52 -6.81
C GLU A 93 8.56 -5.97 -7.25
N THR A 94 7.31 -6.32 -7.55
CA THR A 94 6.90 -7.70 -7.85
C THR A 94 7.49 -8.22 -9.17
N ALA A 95 7.50 -7.40 -10.22
CA ALA A 95 7.86 -7.84 -11.57
C ALA A 95 9.35 -7.70 -11.90
N VAL A 96 10.07 -6.80 -11.22
CA VAL A 96 11.45 -6.46 -11.57
C VAL A 96 12.41 -6.73 -10.41
N ILE A 97 12.13 -6.17 -9.23
CA ILE A 97 13.09 -6.16 -8.12
C ILE A 97 13.15 -7.53 -7.44
N THR A 98 12.01 -8.09 -7.03
CA THR A 98 11.95 -9.38 -6.34
C THR A 98 12.53 -10.53 -7.16
N PRO A 99 12.21 -10.71 -8.46
CA PRO A 99 12.85 -11.74 -9.28
C PRO A 99 14.37 -11.56 -9.38
N HIS A 100 14.86 -10.31 -9.38
CA HIS A 100 16.30 -10.05 -9.41
C HIS A 100 16.99 -10.46 -8.10
N ILE A 101 16.44 -10.06 -6.95
CA ILE A 101 16.93 -10.48 -5.63
C ILE A 101 16.91 -12.00 -5.49
N GLU A 102 15.85 -12.64 -5.98
CA GLU A 102 15.68 -14.08 -5.90
C GLU A 102 16.72 -14.83 -6.76
N ARG A 103 17.08 -14.33 -7.94
CA ARG A 103 18.18 -14.88 -8.75
C ARG A 103 19.53 -14.78 -8.04
N LEU A 104 19.81 -13.66 -7.38
CA LEU A 104 21.03 -13.51 -6.57
C LEU A 104 21.03 -14.46 -5.38
N ARG A 105 19.87 -14.69 -4.75
CA ARG A 105 19.70 -15.66 -3.67
C ARG A 105 19.97 -17.09 -4.14
N MET A 106 19.36 -17.52 -5.24
CA MET A 106 19.51 -18.86 -5.80
C MET A 106 20.94 -19.15 -6.28
N SER A 107 21.70 -18.12 -6.67
CA SER A 107 23.12 -18.23 -7.03
C SER A 107 24.09 -18.12 -5.84
N ALA A 108 23.58 -18.20 -4.61
CA ALA A 108 24.35 -18.07 -3.36
C ALA A 108 25.10 -16.73 -3.20
N GLN A 109 24.65 -15.67 -3.88
CA GLN A 109 25.26 -14.33 -3.86
C GLN A 109 24.69 -13.41 -2.77
N ILE A 110 24.08 -13.95 -1.72
CA ILE A 110 23.41 -13.17 -0.64
C ILE A 110 24.33 -12.22 0.14
N SER A 111 25.64 -12.42 0.07
CA SER A 111 26.64 -11.60 0.79
C SER A 111 27.33 -10.56 -0.11
N THR A 112 26.95 -10.45 -1.38
CA THR A 112 27.61 -9.55 -2.33
C THR A 112 27.13 -8.09 -2.17
N PRO A 113 27.93 -7.10 -2.59
CA PRO A 113 27.48 -5.71 -2.67
C PRO A 113 26.24 -5.54 -3.56
N GLU A 114 26.11 -6.36 -4.61
CA GLU A 114 24.98 -6.32 -5.52
C GLU A 114 23.67 -6.75 -4.84
N PHE A 115 23.69 -7.86 -4.08
CA PHE A 115 22.53 -8.28 -3.30
C PHE A 115 22.11 -7.19 -2.30
N ARG A 116 23.07 -6.61 -1.57
CA ARG A 116 22.80 -5.50 -0.63
C ARG A 116 22.17 -4.30 -1.31
N ARG A 117 22.64 -3.94 -2.52
CA ARG A 117 22.09 -2.84 -3.31
C ARG A 117 20.64 -3.08 -3.68
N TRP A 118 20.32 -4.23 -4.28
CA TRP A 118 18.95 -4.55 -4.68
C TRP A 118 18.02 -4.72 -3.49
N HIS A 119 18.48 -5.35 -2.41
CA HIS A 119 17.70 -5.44 -1.19
C HIS A 119 17.42 -4.04 -0.58
N GLY A 120 18.40 -3.14 -0.60
CA GLY A 120 18.21 -1.74 -0.19
C GLY A 120 17.24 -0.98 -1.08
N ILE A 121 17.28 -1.19 -2.40
CA ILE A 121 16.30 -0.62 -3.34
C ILE A 121 14.90 -1.11 -3.00
N SER A 122 14.71 -2.41 -2.77
CA SER A 122 13.41 -2.99 -2.40
C SER A 122 12.86 -2.42 -1.09
N MET A 123 13.72 -2.32 -0.05
CA MET A 123 13.32 -1.67 1.21
C MET A 123 12.91 -0.21 1.00
N GLY A 124 13.65 0.53 0.16
CA GLY A 124 13.32 1.91 -0.20
C GLY A 124 12.00 2.00 -0.98
N GLY A 125 11.74 1.08 -1.91
CA GLY A 125 10.51 1.01 -2.69
C GLY A 125 9.28 0.84 -1.81
N TYR A 126 9.29 -0.14 -0.90
CA TYR A 126 8.21 -0.33 0.07
C TYR A 126 8.02 0.88 1.01
N LEU A 127 9.11 1.56 1.40
CA LEU A 127 9.01 2.77 2.23
C LEU A 127 8.34 3.92 1.46
N ILE A 128 8.74 4.15 0.22
CA ILE A 128 8.12 5.16 -0.65
C ILE A 128 6.65 4.83 -0.87
N GLU A 129 6.32 3.56 -1.14
CA GLU A 129 4.95 3.09 -1.29
C GLU A 129 4.12 3.39 -0.02
N ALA A 130 4.67 3.09 1.17
CA ALA A 130 4.02 3.41 2.44
C ALA A 130 3.74 4.92 2.58
N ILE A 131 4.70 5.78 2.21
CA ILE A 131 4.53 7.24 2.26
C ILE A 131 3.43 7.69 1.28
N VAL A 132 3.41 7.16 0.06
CA VAL A 132 2.37 7.49 -0.93
C VAL A 132 0.99 7.06 -0.42
N LEU A 133 0.88 5.86 0.14
CA LEU A 133 -0.36 5.37 0.76
C LEU A 133 -0.76 6.20 1.98
N LEU A 134 0.19 6.68 2.79
CA LEU A 134 -0.11 7.60 3.90
C LEU A 134 -0.75 8.90 3.40
N TRP A 135 -0.20 9.50 2.33
CA TRP A 135 -0.79 10.67 1.69
C TRP A 135 -2.19 10.39 1.12
N ALA A 136 -2.41 9.22 0.52
CA ALA A 136 -3.74 8.80 0.09
C ALA A 136 -4.73 8.74 1.28
N GLY A 137 -4.27 8.27 2.44
CA GLY A 137 -5.04 8.29 3.69
C GLY A 137 -5.44 9.69 4.14
N PHE A 138 -4.53 10.67 4.07
CA PHE A 138 -4.86 12.07 4.38
C PHE A 138 -5.94 12.63 3.47
N VAL A 139 -5.90 12.32 2.17
CA VAL A 139 -6.95 12.73 1.21
C VAL A 139 -8.30 12.10 1.59
N LEU A 140 -8.33 10.80 1.89
CA LEU A 140 -9.55 10.09 2.31
C LEU A 140 -10.20 10.65 3.57
N MET A 141 -9.39 11.12 4.53
CA MET A 141 -9.89 11.66 5.80
C MET A 141 -10.42 13.10 5.68
N ARG A 142 -9.83 13.91 4.79
CA ARG A 142 -10.24 15.31 4.57
C ARG A 142 -11.69 15.42 4.07
N ASP A 143 -12.13 14.50 3.21
CA ASP A 143 -13.48 14.51 2.65
C ASP A 143 -14.57 14.24 3.71
N ARG A 144 -14.23 13.50 4.78
CA ARG A 144 -15.15 13.22 5.89
C ARG A 144 -15.49 14.50 6.66
N ARG A 145 -14.47 15.24 7.06
CA ARG A 145 -14.64 16.49 7.83
C ARG A 145 -15.46 17.52 7.07
N SER A 146 -15.29 17.57 5.75
CA SER A 146 -16.05 18.49 4.89
C SER A 146 -17.54 18.13 4.81
N SER A 147 -17.87 16.83 4.88
CA SER A 147 -19.27 16.37 4.87
C SER A 147 -19.94 16.57 6.23
N GLU A 148 -19.22 16.33 7.33
CA GLU A 148 -19.72 16.52 8.71
C GLU A 148 -20.00 18.01 9.00
N ALA A 149 -19.11 18.92 8.60
CA ALA A 149 -19.32 20.36 8.76
C ALA A 149 -20.55 20.87 8.00
N ALA A 150 -20.72 20.46 6.74
CA ALA A 150 -21.88 20.86 5.93
C ALA A 150 -23.22 20.37 6.51
N GLN A 151 -23.22 19.19 7.14
CA GLN A 151 -24.42 18.62 7.76
C GLN A 151 -24.77 19.35 9.08
N GLN A 152 -23.76 19.76 9.85
CA GLN A 152 -23.94 20.55 11.06
C GLN A 152 -24.52 21.93 10.75
N ASP A 153 -24.00 22.63 9.73
CA ASP A 153 -24.51 23.95 9.32
C ASP A 153 -25.98 23.90 8.90
N GLN A 154 -26.39 22.83 8.19
CA GLN A 154 -27.81 22.62 7.83
C GLN A 154 -28.70 22.42 9.06
N SER A 155 -28.26 21.64 10.05
CA SER A 155 -29.05 21.40 11.26
C SER A 155 -29.27 22.64 12.12
N LEU A 156 -28.32 23.59 12.10
CA LEU A 156 -28.45 24.86 12.79
C LEU A 156 -29.41 25.80 12.05
N ALA A 157 -29.36 25.83 10.72
CA ALA A 157 -30.26 26.64 9.91
C ALA A 157 -31.73 26.21 9.97
N GLU A 158 -32.01 24.93 10.27
CA GLU A 158 -33.38 24.42 10.46
C GLU A 158 -33.93 24.67 11.88
N ALA A 159 -33.08 25.11 12.82
CA ALA A 159 -33.48 25.35 14.21
C ALA A 159 -33.91 26.80 14.49
N ASP A 160 -33.65 27.73 13.56
CA ASP A 160 -34.03 29.15 13.61
C ASP A 160 -35.33 29.43 12.84
#